data_AF-R7MKC4-F1
#
_entry.id   AF-R7MKC4-F1
#
_cell.length_a   1.000
_cell.length_b   1.000
_cell.length_c   1.000
_cell.angle_alpha   90.00
_cell.angle_beta   90.00
_cell.angle_gamma   90.00
#
_symmetry.space_group_name_H-M   'P 1'
#
loop_
_entity.id
_entity.type
_entity.pdbx_description
1 polymer ?
#
loop_
_entity_poly.entity_id
_entity_poly.type
_entity_poly.pdbx_seq_one_letter_code
_entity_poly.pdbx_strand_id
1 'polypeptide(L)'
;MFPQGTRGVPGEIRGVTKGFAGLAKLTKCDILPVGIIGSNEVKRWPFTGKIIVNIGKPIPYNKNTDIVKEKWIEEIQKLTGFKYIEEQPADKITEGEKNNG
;
A
#
# COMPACT_ATOMS: atom_id res chain seq x y z
N MET A 1 9.52 -3.23 -4.72
CA MET A 1 9.21 -3.51 -3.30
C MET A 1 7.70 -3.47 -3.13
N PHE A 2 7.10 -4.34 -2.32
CA PHE A 2 5.65 -4.33 -2.04
C PHE A 2 5.41 -3.74 -0.64
N PRO A 3 5.03 -2.45 -0.49
CA PRO A 3 4.93 -1.79 0.81
C PRO A 3 3.88 -2.40 1.77
N GLN A 4 2.95 -3.18 1.22
CA GLN A 4 1.90 -3.93 1.93
C GLN A 4 2.45 -5.16 2.66
N GLY A 5 3.54 -5.77 2.18
CA GLY A 5 4.09 -7.03 2.70
C GLY A 5 3.22 -8.28 2.49
N THR A 6 1.91 -8.12 2.27
CA THR A 6 0.94 -9.20 2.08
C THR A 6 0.09 -8.99 0.81
N ARG A 7 -0.65 -10.02 0.39
CA ARG A 7 -1.61 -9.91 -0.72
C ARG A 7 -2.85 -9.16 -0.21
N GLY A 8 -3.24 -8.11 -0.91
CA GLY A 8 -4.41 -7.29 -0.57
C GLY A 8 -5.74 -7.95 -0.96
N VAL A 9 -6.82 -7.46 -0.34
CA VAL A 9 -8.20 -7.76 -0.75
C VAL A 9 -8.47 -7.05 -2.08
N PRO A 10 -9.18 -7.68 -3.05
CA PRO A 10 -9.53 -7.02 -4.30
C PRO A 10 -10.24 -5.68 -4.06
N GLY A 11 -9.76 -4.61 -4.70
CA GLY A 11 -10.36 -3.29 -4.60
C GLY A 11 -9.82 -2.39 -3.48
N GLU A 12 -8.94 -2.90 -2.61
CA GLU A 12 -8.46 -2.18 -1.44
C GLU A 12 -6.94 -2.16 -1.31
N ILE A 13 -6.41 -1.13 -0.64
CA ILE A 13 -5.01 -0.98 -0.25
C ILE A 13 -4.98 -0.83 1.29
N ARG A 14 -4.21 -1.65 2.01
CA ARG A 14 -4.21 -1.71 3.49
C ARG A 14 -2.82 -1.92 4.08
N GLY A 15 -2.51 -1.38 5.25
CA GLY A 15 -1.23 -1.69 5.90
C GLY A 15 0.02 -1.24 5.13
N VAL A 16 -0.02 -0.07 4.46
CA VAL A 16 1.18 0.50 3.81
C VAL A 16 2.21 0.87 4.88
N THR A 17 3.34 0.17 4.88
CA THR A 17 4.45 0.42 5.81
C THR A 17 5.35 1.58 5.35
N LYS A 18 6.07 2.23 6.27
CA LYS A 18 7.00 3.35 5.96
C LYS A 18 8.39 2.88 5.49
N GLY A 19 8.69 1.58 5.53
CA GLY A 19 10.04 1.04 5.31
C GLY A 19 10.62 1.38 3.93
N PHE A 20 9.79 1.33 2.89
CA PHE A 20 10.23 1.67 1.52
C PHE A 20 10.65 3.14 1.39
N ALA A 21 9.91 4.06 2.03
CA ALA A 21 10.23 5.48 2.05
C ALA A 21 11.52 5.75 2.85
N GLY A 22 11.75 4.99 3.93
CA GLY A 22 13.00 5.01 4.69
C GLY A 22 14.20 4.59 3.83
N LEU A 23 14.05 3.50 3.05
CA LEU A 23 15.11 3.04 2.15
C LEU A 23 15.41 4.08 1.06
N ALA A 24 14.37 4.63 0.42
CA ALA A 24 14.53 5.66 -0.60
C ALA A 24 15.25 6.91 -0.08
N LYS A 25 14.96 7.31 1.17
CA LYS A 25 15.67 8.41 1.84
C LYS A 25 17.16 8.10 2.05
N LEU A 26 17.50 6.88 2.45
CA LEU A 26 18.88 6.47 2.68
C LEU A 26 19.68 6.39 1.37
N THR A 27 19.07 5.85 0.33
CA THR A 27 19.74 5.66 -0.97
C THR A 27 19.65 6.89 -1.88
N LYS A 28 18.85 7.90 -1.51
CA LYS A 28 18.54 9.09 -2.32
C LYS A 28 17.96 8.72 -3.70
N CYS A 29 17.18 7.65 -3.75
CA CYS A 29 16.54 7.18 -4.98
C CYS A 29 15.08 7.59 -5.04
N ASP A 30 14.61 7.87 -6.24
CA ASP A 30 13.19 8.10 -6.48
C ASP A 30 12.42 6.79 -6.47
N ILE A 31 11.13 6.86 -6.12
CA ILE A 31 10.23 5.71 -6.08
C ILE A 31 9.33 5.74 -7.31
N LEU A 32 9.31 4.64 -8.07
CA LEU A 32 8.38 4.47 -9.18
C LEU A 32 7.16 3.65 -8.72
N PRO A 33 5.96 4.25 -8.62
CA PRO A 33 4.74 3.54 -8.28
C PRO A 33 4.22 2.74 -9.47
N VAL A 34 3.79 1.50 -9.20
CA VAL A 34 3.23 0.58 -10.21
C VAL A 34 1.94 -0.01 -9.66
N GLY A 35 0.84 0.25 -10.35
CA GLY A 35 -0.46 -0.35 -10.08
C GLY A 35 -0.66 -1.61 -10.91
N ILE A 36 -1.09 -2.70 -10.28
CA ILE A 36 -1.36 -3.99 -10.94
C ILE A 36 -2.81 -4.37 -10.68
N ILE A 37 -3.58 -4.60 -11.74
CA ILE A 37 -5.00 -4.96 -11.70
C ILE A 37 -5.20 -6.31 -12.40
N GLY A 38 -6.17 -7.11 -11.92
CA GLY A 38 -6.58 -8.36 -12.55
C GLY A 38 -5.79 -9.60 -12.09
N SER A 39 -4.82 -9.45 -11.19
CA SER A 39 -4.08 -10.56 -10.57
C SER A 39 -4.85 -11.27 -9.44
N ASN A 40 -5.99 -10.71 -9.01
CA ASN A 40 -6.73 -11.17 -7.82
C ASN A 40 -7.91 -12.10 -8.15
N GLU A 41 -8.31 -12.19 -9.43
CA GLU A 41 -9.36 -13.12 -9.83
C GLU A 41 -8.77 -14.51 -10.03
N VAL A 42 -9.16 -15.46 -9.17
CA VAL A 42 -8.88 -16.88 -9.37
C VAL A 42 -9.76 -17.37 -10.52
N LYS A 43 -9.31 -17.17 -11.77
CA LYS A 43 -10.02 -17.70 -12.92
C LYS A 43 -9.85 -19.21 -12.96
N ARG A 44 -10.96 -19.93 -12.82
CA ARG A 44 -11.06 -21.41 -12.90
C ARG A 44 -10.56 -21.98 -14.22
N TRP A 45 -10.39 -21.15 -15.26
CA TRP A 45 -9.95 -21.58 -16.59
C TRP A 45 -8.54 -21.04 -16.89
N PRO A 46 -7.56 -21.91 -17.20
CA PRO A 46 -6.20 -21.47 -17.52
C PRO A 46 -6.23 -20.54 -18.75
N PHE A 47 -5.44 -19.45 -18.73
CA PHE A 47 -5.28 -18.48 -19.83
C PHE A 47 -6.40 -17.45 -20.07
N THR A 48 -7.35 -17.26 -19.14
CA THR A 48 -8.45 -16.28 -19.31
C THR A 48 -8.25 -14.96 -18.55
N GLY A 49 -7.09 -14.76 -17.91
CA GLY A 49 -6.79 -13.56 -17.10
C GLY A 49 -6.21 -12.41 -17.93
N LYS A 50 -6.72 -11.20 -17.74
CA LYS A 50 -6.09 -9.96 -18.24
C LYS A 50 -5.43 -9.25 -17.07
N ILE A 51 -4.10 -9.12 -17.11
CA ILE A 51 -3.35 -8.32 -16.15
C ILE A 51 -3.13 -6.94 -16.78
N ILE A 52 -3.48 -5.89 -16.04
CA ILE A 52 -3.23 -4.51 -16.44
C ILE A 52 -2.15 -3.97 -15.51
N VAL A 53 -1.09 -3.41 -16.09
CA VAL A 53 0.01 -2.78 -15.36
C VAL A 53 0.03 -1.30 -15.73
N ASN A 54 -0.20 -0.44 -14.75
CA ASN A 54 -0.15 1.00 -14.90
C ASN A 54 1.06 1.54 -14.15
N ILE A 55 1.93 2.27 -14.85
CA ILE A 55 3.15 2.85 -14.29
C ILE A 55 2.90 4.34 -14.05
N GLY A 56 3.09 4.79 -12.81
CA GLY A 56 2.92 6.20 -12.45
C GLY A 56 4.20 7.01 -12.65
N LYS A 57 4.18 8.24 -12.14
CA LYS A 57 5.36 9.13 -12.22
C LYS A 57 6.34 8.85 -11.07
N PRO A 58 7.66 9.02 -11.28
CA PRO A 58 8.63 8.97 -10.20
C PRO A 58 8.28 9.95 -9.08
N ILE A 59 8.32 9.46 -7.84
CA ILE A 59 8.13 10.23 -6.61
C ILE A 59 9.53 10.50 -6.03
N PRO A 60 9.97 11.76 -5.98
CA PRO A 60 11.25 12.10 -5.37
C PRO A 60 11.31 11.68 -3.91
N TYR A 61 12.48 11.22 -3.46
CA TYR A 61 12.67 10.95 -2.04
C TYR A 61 12.49 12.22 -1.20
N ASN A 62 12.06 12.06 0.06
CA ASN A 62 11.91 13.17 0.99
C ASN A 62 12.51 12.80 2.35
N LYS A 63 12.96 13.81 3.10
CA LYS A 63 13.42 13.63 4.49
C LYS A 63 12.29 13.16 5.40
N ASN A 64 11.06 13.60 5.13
CA ASN A 64 9.85 13.15 5.78
C ASN A 64 9.27 11.96 4.99
N THR A 65 9.36 10.77 5.56
CA THR A 65 8.91 9.52 4.94
C THR A 65 7.39 9.40 4.86
N ASP A 66 6.65 10.17 5.66
CA ASP A 66 5.18 10.16 5.64
C ASP A 66 4.64 10.81 4.37
N ILE A 67 5.24 11.91 3.93
CA ILE A 67 4.90 12.56 2.66
C ILE A 67 5.09 11.61 1.47
N VAL A 68 6.18 10.84 1.49
CA VAL A 68 6.46 9.86 0.43
C VAL A 68 5.44 8.73 0.45
N LYS A 69 5.09 8.25 1.65
CA LYS A 69 4.05 7.23 1.85
C LYS A 69 2.71 7.70 1.31
N GLU A 70 2.27 8.90 1.69
CA GLU A 70 1.00 9.49 1.26
C GLU A 70 0.94 9.67 -0.26
N LYS A 71 1.98 10.27 -0.85
CA LYS A 71 2.08 10.40 -2.32
C LYS A 71 2.02 9.06 -3.04
N TRP A 72 2.68 8.05 -2.49
CA TRP A 72 2.63 6.70 -3.05
C TRP A 72 1.22 6.12 -2.96
N ILE A 73 0.53 6.28 -1.83
CA ILE A 73 -0.87 5.84 -1.66
C ILE A 73 -1.76 6.52 -2.70
N GLU A 74 -1.70 7.84 -2.80
CA GLU A 74 -2.49 8.61 -3.76
C GLU A 74 -2.26 8.14 -5.20
N GLU A 75 -1.01 7.92 -5.59
CA GLU A 75 -0.68 7.51 -6.95
C GLU A 75 -1.17 6.08 -7.23
N ILE A 76 -1.02 5.15 -6.27
CA ILE A 76 -1.52 3.79 -6.44
C ILE A 76 -3.05 3.77 -6.56
N GLN A 77 -3.76 4.55 -5.75
CA GLN A 77 -5.22 4.68 -5.87
C GLN A 77 -5.63 5.16 -7.28
N LYS A 78 -4.90 6.12 -7.87
CA LYS A 78 -5.15 6.58 -9.25
C LYS A 78 -4.84 5.49 -10.28
N LEU A 79 -3.75 4.76 -10.10
CA LEU A 79 -3.30 3.74 -11.05
C LEU A 79 -4.16 2.47 -11.03
N THR A 80 -4.76 2.13 -9.88
CA THR A 80 -5.55 0.90 -9.72
C THR A 80 -7.04 1.12 -9.62
N GLY A 81 -7.49 2.33 -9.24
CA GLY A 81 -8.87 2.60 -8.86
C GLY A 81 -9.25 2.05 -7.48
N PHE A 82 -8.30 1.48 -6.74
CA PHE A 82 -8.55 0.93 -5.41
C PHE A 82 -8.59 2.06 -4.37
N LYS A 83 -9.21 1.76 -3.22
CA LYS A 83 -9.25 2.70 -2.09
C LYS A 83 -8.32 2.27 -0.98
N TYR A 84 -7.58 3.23 -0.44
CA TYR A 84 -6.79 3.02 0.76
C TYR A 84 -7.69 3.03 1.99
N ILE A 85 -7.57 1.99 2.80
CA ILE A 85 -8.24 1.88 4.10
C ILE A 85 -7.15 2.00 5.15
N GLU A 86 -7.23 3.04 5.97
CA GLU A 86 -6.32 3.23 7.07
C GLU A 86 -6.65 2.23 8.17
N GLU A 87 -5.69 1.36 8.48
CA GLU A 87 -5.81 0.47 9.63
C GLU A 87 -5.48 1.26 10.88
N GLN A 88 -6.43 1.32 11.82
CA GLN A 88 -6.13 1.79 13.17
C GLN A 88 -5.16 0.77 13.81
N PRO A 89 -4.04 1.23 14.42
CA PRO A 89 -3.13 0.32 15.10
C PRO A 89 -3.86 -0.42 16.22
N ALA A 90 -3.66 -1.74 16.30
CA ALA A 90 -4.31 -2.65 17.24
C ALA A 90 -3.94 -2.44 18.73
N ASP A 91 -3.21 -1.37 19.07
CA ASP A 91 -2.63 -1.16 20.40
C ASP A 91 -3.46 -0.23 21.33
N LYS A 92 -4.79 -0.09 21.10
CA LYS A 92 -5.67 0.67 22.02
C LYS A 92 -6.95 -0.06 22.44
N ILE A 93 -6.89 -1.38 22.64
CA ILE A 93 -7.95 -2.14 23.32
C ILE A 93 -7.36 -2.97 24.46
N THR A 94 -6.77 -2.33 25.47
CA THR A 94 -6.61 -2.92 26.82
C THR A 94 -6.18 -1.82 27.81
N GLU A 95 -7.10 -0.95 28.23
CA GLU A 95 -6.93 -0.19 29.50
C GLU A 95 -8.24 0.41 30.05
N GLY A 96 -9.40 -0.17 29.69
CA GLY A 96 -10.72 0.39 30.03
C GLY A 96 -11.66 -0.48 30.88
N GLU A 97 -11.30 -1.73 31.18
CA GLU A 97 -12.18 -2.63 31.94
C GLU A 97 -11.36 -3.48 32.92
N LYS A 98 -11.08 -2.92 34.09
CA LYS A 98 -10.81 -3.64 35.35
C LYS A 98 -10.71 -2.61 36.49
N ASN A 99 -11.85 -2.02 36.82
CA ASN A 99 -12.09 -1.38 38.12
C ASN A 99 -13.60 -1.42 38.36
N ASN A 100 -14.08 -2.59 38.78
CA ASN A 100 -15.33 -2.79 39.51
C ASN A 100 -15.33 -4.26 39.99
N GLY A 101 -15.04 -4.47 41.27
CA GLY A 101 -15.02 -5.77 41.92
C GLY A 101 -14.09 -5.79 43.12
#